data_AF-A0A7C0URZ0-F1
#
_entry.id   AF-A0A7C0URZ0-F1
#
_cell.length_a   1.000
_cell.length_b   1.000
_cell.length_c   1.000
_cell.angle_alpha   90.00
_cell.angle_beta   90.00
_cell.angle_gamma   90.00
#
_symmetry.space_group_name_H-M   'P 1'
#
loop_
_entity.id
_entity.type
_entity.pdbx_description
1 polymer ?
#
loop_
_entity_poly.entity_id
_entity_poly.type
_entity_poly.pdbx_seq_one_letter_code
_entity_poly.pdbx_strand_id
1 'polypeptide(L)'
;MKIKVERRGEISPKKRFAYLIFSLIIGFLIGGLIFLFKGINPFYALQKIFVGSFGSIYGWKETITKAIPLMLCGIGLSLAFKGKFWNIGADGQLLFGAVLATWIALSLGKTYPAFVVLPLMFVGGFISGAFWGIIPAIMKIKLGINEVITTLMLNYIAEQFVQYLVYGPWKGKTQYGFPYT
;
A
#
# COMPACT_ATOMS: atom_id res chain seq x y z
N MET A 1 41.93 -5.08 23.69
CA MET A 1 40.61 -4.40 23.79
C MET A 1 39.53 -5.45 23.96
N LYS A 2 38.87 -5.53 25.12
CA LYS A 2 37.69 -6.38 25.32
C LYS A 2 36.44 -5.59 24.91
N ILE A 3 35.84 -5.94 23.78
CA ILE A 3 34.57 -5.34 23.34
C ILE A 3 33.48 -5.86 24.29
N LYS A 4 32.89 -4.96 25.07
CA LYS A 4 31.79 -5.27 25.97
C LYS A 4 30.48 -4.89 25.27
N VAL A 5 29.73 -5.89 24.84
CA VAL A 5 28.44 -5.70 24.15
C VAL A 5 27.37 -5.46 25.21
N GLU A 6 26.95 -4.21 25.38
CA GLU A 6 25.86 -3.84 26.29
C GLU A 6 24.61 -3.45 25.50
N ARG A 7 23.42 -3.72 26.07
CA ARG A 7 22.15 -3.34 25.47
C ARG A 7 22.11 -1.81 25.34
N ARG A 8 21.93 -1.32 24.11
CA ARG A 8 21.93 0.12 23.80
C ARG A 8 20.92 0.85 24.71
N GLY A 9 21.42 1.75 25.57
CA GLY A 9 20.59 2.62 26.39
C GLY A 9 19.74 3.59 25.56
N GLU A 10 18.83 4.31 26.21
CA GLU A 10 17.94 5.26 25.53
C GLU A 10 18.73 6.27 24.69
N ILE A 11 18.35 6.39 23.42
CA ILE A 11 19.01 7.31 22.48
C ILE A 11 18.53 8.72 22.81
N SER A 12 19.46 9.60 23.19
CA SER A 12 19.16 11.03 23.38
C SER A 12 18.39 11.61 22.17
N PRO A 13 17.37 12.47 22.39
CA PRO A 13 16.58 13.07 21.32
C PRO A 13 17.43 13.71 20.20
N LYS A 14 18.56 14.35 20.55
CA LYS A 14 19.50 14.95 19.59
C LYS A 14 20.13 13.89 18.66
N LYS A 15 20.54 12.75 19.23
CA LYS A 15 21.10 11.63 18.46
C LYS A 15 20.04 11.00 17.55
N ARG A 16 18.81 10.84 18.05
CA ARG A 16 17.68 10.35 17.24
C ARG A 16 17.40 11.26 16.04
N PHE A 17 17.34 12.57 16.27
CA PHE A 17 17.16 13.55 15.20
C PHE A 17 18.31 13.49 14.17
N ALA A 18 19.56 13.45 14.64
CA ALA A 18 20.72 13.32 13.77
C ALA A 18 20.67 12.05 12.91
N TYR A 19 20.27 10.90 13.47
CA TYR A 19 20.10 9.67 12.71
C TYR A 19 19.02 9.79 11.64
N LEU A 20 17.88 10.42 11.95
CA LEU A 20 16.81 10.62 10.96
C LEU A 20 17.26 11.50 9.79
N ILE A 21 17.93 12.62 10.08
CA ILE A 21 18.47 13.50 9.04
C ILE A 21 19.54 12.79 8.20
N PHE A 22 20.43 12.05 8.86
CA PHE A 22 21.46 11.28 8.16
C PHE A 22 20.87 10.21 7.25
N SER A 23 19.89 9.44 7.72
CA SER A 23 19.16 8.47 6.91
C SER A 23 18.45 9.12 5.73
N LEU A 24 17.85 10.30 5.93
CA LEU A 24 17.18 11.05 4.87
C LEU A 24 18.17 11.49 3.79
N ILE A 25 19.33 12.04 4.19
CA ILE A 25 20.39 12.44 3.26
C ILE A 25 20.90 11.24 2.46
N ILE A 26 21.18 10.11 3.12
CA ILE A 26 21.59 8.88 2.43
C ILE A 26 20.52 8.43 1.44
N GLY A 27 19.24 8.47 1.82
CA GLY A 27 18.14 8.13 0.92
C GLY A 27 18.13 9.00 -0.35
N PHE A 28 18.27 10.32 -0.19
CA PHE A 28 18.36 11.23 -1.34
C PHE A 28 19.62 11.02 -2.18
N LEU A 29 20.77 10.72 -1.55
CA LEU A 29 22.01 10.42 -2.26
C LEU A 29 21.88 9.14 -3.10
N ILE A 30 21.38 8.06 -2.51
CA ILE A 30 21.16 6.80 -3.22
C ILE A 30 20.15 6.98 -4.35
N GLY A 31 19.01 7.61 -4.08
CA GLY A 31 18.01 7.91 -5.11
C GLY A 31 18.57 8.79 -6.23
N GLY A 32 19.38 9.79 -5.88
CA GLY A 32 20.07 10.64 -6.85
C GLY A 32 21.09 9.89 -7.69
N LEU A 33 21.86 8.97 -7.10
CA LEU A 33 22.78 8.11 -7.86
C LEU A 33 22.03 7.26 -8.89
N ILE A 34 20.86 6.73 -8.55
CA ILE A 34 20.01 5.98 -9.49
C ILE A 34 19.61 6.86 -10.68
N PHE A 35 19.20 8.12 -10.45
CA PHE A 35 18.90 9.05 -11.53
C PHE A 35 20.12 9.36 -12.40
N LEU A 36 21.29 9.58 -11.78
CA LEU A 36 22.55 9.80 -12.50
C LEU A 36 22.91 8.61 -13.41
N PHE A 37 22.79 7.37 -12.91
CA PHE A 37 23.02 6.16 -13.71
C PHE A 37 22.06 6.03 -14.90
N LYS A 38 20.90 6.68 -14.84
CA LYS A 38 19.93 6.76 -15.94
C LYS A 38 20.12 8.01 -16.82
N GLY A 39 21.16 8.81 -16.59
CA GLY A 39 21.43 10.05 -17.33
C GLY A 39 20.48 11.20 -16.98
N ILE A 40 19.74 11.10 -15.88
CA ILE A 40 18.77 12.10 -15.43
C ILE A 40 19.40 12.95 -14.32
N ASN A 41 19.31 14.27 -14.42
CA ASN A 41 19.76 15.17 -13.36
C ASN A 41 18.93 14.93 -12.06
N PRO A 42 19.55 14.55 -10.92
CA PRO A 42 18.84 14.23 -9.69
C PRO A 42 18.04 15.40 -9.11
N PHE A 43 18.60 16.61 -9.15
CA PHE A 43 17.94 17.80 -8.63
C PHE A 43 16.69 18.11 -9.46
N TYR A 44 16.78 17.99 -10.78
CA TYR A 44 15.63 18.13 -11.67
C TYR A 44 14.57 17.05 -11.40
N ALA A 45 14.97 15.78 -11.23
CA ALA A 45 14.04 14.69 -10.94
C ALA A 45 13.32 14.89 -9.60
N LEU A 46 14.06 15.22 -8.53
CA LEU A 46 13.50 15.50 -7.21
C LEU A 46 12.56 16.72 -7.24
N GLN A 47 12.94 17.79 -7.94
CA GLN A 47 12.09 18.95 -8.13
C GLN A 47 10.80 18.59 -8.85
N LYS A 48 10.86 17.76 -9.90
CA LYS A 48 9.68 17.31 -10.64
C LYS A 48 8.76 16.45 -9.80
N ILE A 49 9.28 15.58 -8.94
CA ILE A 49 8.48 14.79 -7.99
C ILE A 49 7.74 15.73 -7.03
N PHE A 50 8.44 16.73 -6.49
CA PHE A 50 7.85 17.68 -5.54
C PHE A 50 6.79 18.57 -6.19
N VAL A 51 7.11 19.20 -7.32
CA VAL A 51 6.19 20.09 -8.06
C VAL A 51 5.03 19.30 -8.65
N GLY A 52 5.25 18.06 -9.11
CA GLY A 52 4.18 17.18 -9.58
C GLY A 52 3.17 16.85 -8.48
N SER A 53 3.63 16.69 -7.25
CA SER A 53 2.78 16.33 -6.11
C SER A 53 2.09 17.54 -5.48
N PHE A 54 2.78 18.69 -5.37
CA PHE A 54 2.29 19.85 -4.59
C PHE A 54 2.20 21.16 -5.37
N GLY A 55 2.68 21.21 -6.60
CA GLY A 55 2.76 22.44 -7.40
C GLY A 55 1.46 22.81 -8.12
N SER A 56 0.42 21.99 -8.04
CA SER A 56 -0.89 22.28 -8.64
C SER A 56 -2.03 21.71 -7.81
N ILE A 57 -3.23 22.26 -8.00
CA ILE A 57 -4.46 21.73 -7.38
C ILE A 57 -4.72 20.27 -7.78
N TYR A 58 -4.36 19.90 -9.01
CA TYR A 58 -4.48 18.54 -9.50
C TYR A 58 -3.52 17.59 -8.79
N GLY A 59 -2.24 17.97 -8.68
CA GLY A 59 -1.23 17.19 -7.95
C GLY A 59 -1.61 16.97 -6.48
N TRP A 60 -2.14 18.01 -5.84
CA TRP A 60 -2.65 17.92 -4.47
C TRP A 60 -3.82 16.93 -4.34
N LYS A 61 -4.81 17.00 -5.24
CA LYS A 61 -5.95 16.07 -5.26
C LYS A 61 -5.49 14.62 -5.45
N GLU A 62 -4.55 14.39 -6.36
CA GLU A 62 -4.01 13.05 -6.63
C GLU A 62 -3.21 12.51 -5.44
N THR A 63 -2.40 13.37 -4.80
CA THR A 63 -1.65 13.02 -3.60
C THR A 63 -2.59 12.60 -2.47
N ILE A 64 -3.65 13.37 -2.23
CA ILE A 64 -4.65 13.06 -1.18
C ILE A 64 -5.39 11.76 -1.53
N THR A 65 -5.81 11.60 -2.78
CA THR A 65 -6.52 10.40 -3.25
C THR A 65 -5.71 9.12 -2.99
N LYS A 66 -4.39 9.16 -3.22
CA LYS A 66 -3.47 8.05 -2.91
C LYS A 66 -3.15 7.91 -1.42
N ALA A 67 -3.10 9.01 -0.68
CA ALA A 67 -2.77 8.99 0.75
C ALA A 67 -3.91 8.40 1.60
N ILE A 68 -5.17 8.67 1.25
CA ILE A 68 -6.35 8.18 1.99
C ILE A 68 -6.30 6.67 2.26
N PRO A 69 -6.20 5.78 1.25
CA PRO A 69 -6.18 4.34 1.50
C PRO A 69 -4.98 3.91 2.35
N LEU A 70 -3.80 4.49 2.12
CA LEU A 70 -2.59 4.19 2.91
C LEU A 70 -2.76 4.58 4.38
N MET A 71 -3.35 5.74 4.65
CA MET A 71 -3.66 6.18 6.01
C MET A 71 -4.69 5.28 6.68
N LEU A 72 -5.76 4.88 5.98
CA LEU A 72 -6.76 3.95 6.49
C LEU A 72 -6.15 2.58 6.82
N CYS A 73 -5.29 2.05 5.95
CA CYS A 73 -4.51 0.84 6.23
C CYS A 73 -3.65 1.00 7.48
N GLY A 74 -2.94 2.13 7.62
CA GLY A 74 -2.12 2.42 8.80
C GLY A 74 -2.93 2.46 10.10
N ILE A 75 -4.12 3.10 10.08
CA ILE A 75 -5.03 3.14 11.22
C ILE A 75 -5.53 1.73 11.57
N GLY A 76 -5.96 0.94 10.58
CA GLY A 76 -6.41 -0.44 10.80
C GLY A 76 -5.30 -1.34 11.36
N LEU A 77 -4.09 -1.26 10.81
CA LEU A 77 -2.92 -1.99 11.30
C LEU A 77 -2.54 -1.60 12.73
N SER A 78 -2.69 -0.33 13.10
CA SER A 78 -2.40 0.12 14.48
C SER A 78 -3.25 -0.63 15.51
N LEU A 79 -4.49 -0.98 15.17
CA LEU A 79 -5.37 -1.78 16.03
C LEU A 79 -4.90 -3.25 16.11
N ALA A 80 -4.52 -3.85 14.98
CA ALA A 80 -3.98 -5.21 14.95
C ALA A 80 -2.69 -5.34 15.78
N PHE A 81 -1.79 -4.36 15.69
CA PHE A 81 -0.55 -4.33 16.45
C PHE A 81 -0.77 -4.17 17.95
N LYS A 82 -1.81 -3.44 18.38
CA LYS A 82 -2.21 -3.41 19.81
C LYS A 82 -2.60 -4.80 20.32
N GLY A 83 -3.18 -5.64 19.46
CA GLY A 83 -3.48 -7.04 19.75
C GLY A 83 -2.28 -7.99 19.64
N LYS A 84 -1.05 -7.47 19.45
CA LYS A 84 0.18 -8.24 19.18
C LYS A 84 0.09 -9.14 17.94
N PHE A 85 -0.84 -8.84 17.03
CA PHE A 85 -0.95 -9.54 15.75
C PHE A 85 -0.15 -8.78 14.70
N TRP A 86 0.99 -9.33 14.30
CA TRP A 86 1.91 -8.70 13.35
C TRP A 86 1.43 -8.89 11.89
N ASN A 87 0.37 -8.16 11.54
CA ASN A 87 -0.18 -8.15 10.19
C ASN A 87 0.69 -7.30 9.25
N ILE A 88 1.26 -7.92 8.20
CA ILE A 88 1.89 -7.22 7.08
C ILE A 88 1.14 -7.42 5.75
N GLY A 89 -0.10 -7.91 5.84
CA GLY A 89 -0.98 -8.26 4.73
C GLY A 89 -1.99 -7.18 4.32
N ALA A 90 -1.80 -5.94 4.79
CA ALA A 90 -2.72 -4.84 4.49
C ALA A 90 -2.84 -4.54 2.99
N ASP A 91 -1.76 -4.76 2.24
CA ASP A 91 -1.74 -4.60 0.79
C ASP A 91 -2.71 -5.57 0.11
N GLY A 92 -2.66 -6.87 0.46
CA GLY A 92 -3.60 -7.87 -0.05
C GLY A 92 -5.05 -7.59 0.36
N GLN A 93 -5.29 -7.09 1.58
CA GLN A 93 -6.62 -6.69 2.03
C GLN A 93 -7.15 -5.50 1.21
N LEU A 94 -6.30 -4.52 0.92
CA LEU A 94 -6.63 -3.37 0.07
C LEU A 94 -6.94 -3.82 -1.35
N LEU A 95 -6.12 -4.71 -1.94
CA LEU A 95 -6.31 -5.27 -3.27
C LEU A 95 -7.63 -6.04 -3.37
N PHE A 96 -7.94 -6.93 -2.43
CA PHE A 96 -9.22 -7.65 -2.43
C PHE A 96 -10.42 -6.74 -2.16
N GLY A 97 -10.25 -5.69 -1.36
CA GLY A 97 -11.25 -4.63 -1.23
C GLY A 97 -11.50 -3.93 -2.56
N ALA A 98 -10.44 -3.57 -3.29
CA ALA A 98 -10.51 -2.94 -4.61
C ALA A 98 -11.15 -3.86 -5.65
N VAL A 99 -10.91 -5.18 -5.59
CA VAL A 99 -11.56 -6.17 -6.46
C VAL A 99 -13.08 -6.09 -6.31
N LEU A 100 -13.62 -6.22 -5.09
CA LEU A 100 -15.08 -6.27 -4.94
C LEU A 100 -15.72 -4.91 -5.23
N ALA A 101 -15.07 -3.81 -4.82
CA ALA A 101 -15.51 -2.46 -5.19
C ALA A 101 -15.56 -2.27 -6.72
N THR A 102 -14.52 -2.70 -7.44
CA THR A 102 -14.46 -2.64 -8.91
C THR A 102 -15.54 -3.52 -9.54
N TRP A 103 -15.72 -4.74 -9.05
CA TRP A 103 -16.77 -5.63 -9.55
C TRP A 103 -18.18 -5.02 -9.42
N ILE A 104 -18.47 -4.38 -8.29
CA ILE A 104 -19.73 -3.65 -8.08
C ILE A 104 -19.86 -2.49 -9.09
N ALA A 105 -18.79 -1.71 -9.29
CA ALA A 105 -18.79 -0.61 -10.24
C ALA A 105 -19.04 -1.10 -11.69
N LEU A 106 -18.39 -2.19 -12.10
CA LEU A 106 -18.54 -2.76 -13.44
C LEU A 106 -19.93 -3.37 -13.66
N SER A 107 -20.49 -4.01 -12.62
CA SER A 107 -21.77 -4.72 -12.70
C SER A 107 -22.97 -3.79 -12.59
N LEU A 108 -22.90 -2.79 -11.71
CA LEU A 108 -24.04 -1.93 -11.35
C LEU A 108 -23.90 -0.49 -11.82
N GLY A 109 -22.68 -0.03 -12.13
CA GLY A 109 -22.39 1.39 -12.41
C GLY A 109 -23.08 1.96 -13.64
N LYS A 110 -23.46 1.12 -14.61
CA LYS A 110 -24.25 1.54 -15.79
C LYS A 110 -25.75 1.57 -15.54
N THR A 111 -26.22 0.83 -14.54
CA THR A 111 -27.65 0.57 -14.31
C THR A 111 -28.21 1.43 -13.18
N TYR A 112 -27.40 1.72 -12.16
CA TYR A 112 -27.83 2.43 -10.96
C TYR A 112 -27.10 3.78 -10.81
N PRO A 113 -27.72 4.78 -10.15
CA PRO A 113 -27.11 6.08 -9.93
C PRO A 113 -25.92 5.99 -8.96
N ALA A 114 -24.96 6.91 -9.11
CA ALA A 114 -23.71 6.93 -8.34
C ALA A 114 -23.93 6.95 -6.81
N PHE A 115 -24.99 7.62 -6.34
CA PHE A 115 -25.31 7.68 -4.90
C PHE A 115 -25.65 6.31 -4.29
N VAL A 116 -26.09 5.34 -5.09
CA VAL A 116 -26.33 3.95 -4.63
C VAL A 116 -25.08 3.10 -4.81
N VAL A 117 -24.41 3.25 -5.95
CA VAL A 117 -23.25 2.41 -6.30
C VAL A 117 -22.06 2.70 -5.38
N LEU A 118 -21.78 3.97 -5.06
CA LEU A 118 -20.63 4.35 -4.23
C LEU A 118 -20.70 3.74 -2.81
N PRO A 119 -21.80 3.86 -2.04
CA PRO A 119 -21.92 3.17 -0.75
C PRO A 119 -21.76 1.65 -0.86
N LEU A 120 -22.32 1.02 -1.91
CA LEU A 120 -22.17 -0.41 -2.13
C LEU A 120 -20.71 -0.79 -2.39
N MET A 121 -19.97 0.02 -3.17
CA MET A 121 -18.54 -0.19 -3.39
C MET A 121 -17.76 -0.11 -2.07
N PHE A 122 -18.06 0.87 -1.21
CA PHE A 122 -17.42 1.00 0.11
C PHE A 122 -17.70 -0.21 1.00
N VAL A 123 -18.96 -0.64 1.09
CA VAL A 123 -19.35 -1.81 1.91
C VAL A 123 -18.77 -3.10 1.35
N GLY A 124 -18.82 -3.30 0.04
CA GLY A 124 -18.22 -4.44 -0.63
C GLY A 124 -16.70 -4.49 -0.41
N GLY A 125 -16.02 -3.37 -0.60
CA GLY A 125 -14.58 -3.28 -0.34
C GLY A 125 -14.21 -3.61 1.10
N PHE A 126 -14.97 -3.08 2.07
CA PHE A 126 -14.80 -3.40 3.49
C PHE A 126 -14.98 -4.90 3.77
N ILE A 127 -16.06 -5.51 3.29
CA ILE A 127 -16.35 -6.94 3.50
C ILE A 127 -15.26 -7.83 2.90
N SER A 128 -14.86 -7.54 1.66
CA SER A 128 -13.84 -8.33 0.95
C SER A 128 -12.46 -8.21 1.61
N GLY A 129 -12.04 -6.99 1.98
CA GLY A 129 -10.78 -6.78 2.70
C GLY A 129 -10.78 -7.44 4.08
N ALA A 130 -11.89 -7.36 4.82
CA ALA A 130 -12.05 -8.03 6.11
C ALA A 130 -11.98 -9.55 5.97
N PHE A 131 -12.68 -10.11 4.96
CA PHE A 131 -12.62 -11.53 4.65
C PHE A 131 -11.19 -11.99 4.33
N TRP A 132 -10.44 -11.22 3.54
CA TRP A 132 -9.05 -11.53 3.23
C TRP A 132 -8.16 -11.56 4.47
N GLY A 133 -8.39 -10.65 5.42
CA GLY A 133 -7.70 -10.62 6.72
C GLY A 133 -8.06 -11.77 7.67
N ILE A 134 -9.24 -12.36 7.53
CA ILE A 134 -9.67 -13.50 8.35
C ILE A 134 -8.88 -14.77 8.00
N ILE A 135 -8.50 -14.96 6.74
CA ILE A 135 -7.76 -16.15 6.28
C ILE A 135 -6.48 -16.38 7.11
N PRO A 136 -5.52 -15.45 7.18
CA PRO A 136 -4.30 -15.64 7.97
C PRO A 136 -4.57 -15.69 9.47
N ALA A 137 -5.62 -15.00 9.96
CA ALA A 137 -6.03 -15.08 11.36
C ALA A 137 -6.49 -16.50 11.74
N ILE A 138 -7.28 -17.17 10.88
CA ILE A 138 -7.69 -18.56 11.09
C ILE A 138 -6.47 -19.49 11.05
N MET A 139 -5.56 -19.29 10.08
CA MET A 139 -4.33 -20.09 10.00
C MET A 139 -3.47 -19.94 11.26
N LYS A 140 -3.38 -18.74 11.82
CA LYS A 140 -2.69 -18.51 13.10
C LYS A 140 -3.38 -19.22 14.26
N ILE A 141 -4.69 -19.04 14.41
CA ILE A 141 -5.44 -19.53 15.57
C ILE A 141 -5.61 -21.05 15.56
N LYS A 142 -5.95 -21.63 14.41
CA LYS A 142 -6.24 -23.07 14.28
C LYS A 142 -4.99 -23.90 14.01
N LEU A 143 -4.04 -23.38 13.23
CA LEU A 143 -2.89 -24.15 12.74
C LEU A 143 -1.55 -23.70 13.35
N GLY A 144 -1.54 -22.63 14.16
CA GLY A 144 -0.32 -22.12 14.79
C GLY A 144 0.69 -21.52 13.82
N ILE A 145 0.31 -21.28 12.56
CA ILE A 145 1.23 -20.80 11.51
C ILE A 145 1.63 -19.35 11.81
N ASN A 146 2.86 -19.00 11.47
CA ASN A 146 3.36 -17.63 11.58
C ASN A 146 2.51 -16.65 10.74
N GLU A 147 1.93 -15.66 11.42
CA GLU A 147 1.06 -14.64 10.87
C GLU A 147 1.79 -13.69 9.91
N VAL A 148 3.08 -13.43 10.13
CA VAL A 148 3.89 -12.57 9.27
C VAL A 148 4.07 -13.23 7.91
N ILE A 149 4.44 -14.51 7.90
CA ILE A 149 4.63 -15.28 6.66
C ILE A 149 3.31 -15.40 5.90
N THR A 150 2.24 -15.82 6.58
CA THR A 150 0.94 -16.03 5.92
C THR A 150 0.35 -14.74 5.36
N THR A 151 0.40 -13.64 6.11
CA THR A 151 -0.08 -12.34 5.62
C THR A 151 0.74 -11.82 4.43
N LEU A 152 2.06 -12.01 4.43
CA LEU A 152 2.91 -11.66 3.28
C LEU A 152 2.62 -12.51 2.05
N MET A 153 2.52 -13.84 2.22
CA MET A 153 2.26 -14.75 1.10
C MET A 153 0.90 -14.46 0.43
N LEU A 154 -0.10 -14.10 1.24
CA LEU A 154 -1.41 -13.72 0.72
C LEU A 154 -1.41 -12.40 -0.05
N ASN A 155 -0.46 -11.49 0.17
CA ASN A 155 -0.33 -10.29 -0.68
C ASN A 155 0.03 -10.67 -2.11
N TYR A 156 0.98 -11.59 -2.30
CA TYR A 156 1.36 -12.05 -3.64
C TYR A 156 0.21 -12.74 -4.36
N ILE A 157 -0.57 -13.55 -3.63
CA ILE A 157 -1.76 -14.19 -4.20
C ILE A 157 -2.78 -13.12 -4.63
N ALA A 158 -3.00 -12.09 -3.81
CA ALA A 158 -3.90 -11.00 -4.14
C ALA A 158 -3.44 -10.21 -5.37
N GLU A 159 -2.15 -9.90 -5.46
CA GLU A 159 -1.56 -9.23 -6.61
C GLU A 159 -1.76 -10.05 -7.89
N GLN A 160 -1.42 -11.34 -7.86
CA GLN A 160 -1.59 -12.24 -9.01
C GLN A 160 -3.06 -12.41 -9.39
N PHE A 161 -3.96 -12.44 -8.41
CA PHE A 161 -5.40 -12.51 -8.67
C PHE A 161 -5.92 -11.24 -9.35
N VAL A 162 -5.50 -10.06 -8.90
CA VAL A 162 -5.82 -8.79 -9.56
C VAL A 162 -5.26 -8.78 -10.98
N GLN A 163 -3.99 -9.19 -11.18
CA GLN A 163 -3.41 -9.30 -12.53
C GLN A 163 -4.24 -10.23 -13.42
N TYR A 164 -4.61 -11.41 -12.94
CA TYR A 164 -5.48 -12.33 -13.67
C TYR A 164 -6.79 -11.65 -14.12
N LEU A 165 -7.47 -10.93 -13.21
CA LEU A 165 -8.72 -10.26 -13.52
C LEU A 165 -8.57 -9.19 -14.60
N VAL A 166 -7.57 -8.31 -14.45
CA VAL A 166 -7.40 -7.17 -15.35
C VAL A 166 -6.89 -7.59 -16.74
N TYR A 167 -6.00 -8.59 -16.82
CA TYR A 167 -5.52 -9.12 -18.09
C TYR A 167 -6.47 -10.14 -18.73
N GLY A 168 -7.37 -10.72 -17.94
CA GLY A 168 -8.32 -11.75 -18.36
C GLY A 168 -9.77 -11.23 -18.42
N PRO A 169 -10.66 -11.70 -17.52
CA PRO A 169 -12.11 -11.54 -17.65
C PRO A 169 -12.59 -10.09 -17.59
N TRP A 170 -11.84 -9.19 -16.95
CA TRP A 170 -12.24 -7.78 -16.84
C TRP A 170 -11.55 -6.87 -17.87
N LYS A 171 -10.76 -7.43 -18.79
CA LYS A 171 -10.09 -6.66 -19.82
C LYS A 171 -11.10 -5.89 -20.70
N GLY A 172 -10.94 -4.58 -20.79
CA GLY A 172 -11.78 -3.72 -21.62
C GLY A 172 -11.74 -4.11 -23.10
N LYS A 173 -12.92 -4.26 -23.73
CA LYS A 173 -13.06 -4.72 -25.13
C LYS A 173 -12.45 -3.78 -26.18
N THR A 174 -12.24 -2.51 -25.83
CA THR A 174 -11.81 -1.43 -26.74
C THR A 174 -10.39 -0.94 -26.48
N GLN A 175 -9.67 -1.50 -25.50
CA GLN A 175 -8.34 -1.02 -25.11
C GLN A 175 -7.27 -2.03 -25.55
N TYR A 176 -6.63 -1.74 -26.69
CA TYR A 176 -5.53 -2.54 -27.22
C TYR A 176 -4.23 -2.20 -26.45
N GLY A 177 -3.63 -3.21 -25.81
CA GLY A 177 -2.29 -3.12 -25.23
C GLY A 177 -2.20 -2.62 -23.78
N PHE A 178 -3.29 -2.14 -23.18
CA PHE A 178 -3.28 -1.66 -21.79
C PHE A 178 -4.33 -2.38 -20.91
N PRO A 179 -3.95 -2.77 -19.67
CA PRO A 179 -4.84 -3.42 -18.71
C PRO A 179 -5.77 -2.38 -18.05
N TYR A 180 -6.74 -1.86 -18.81
CA TYR A 180 -7.82 -1.04 -18.26
C TYR A 180 -9.12 -1.84 -18.23
N THR A 181 -9.88 -1.62 -17.15
CA THR A 181 -11.11 -2.30 -16.79
C THR A 181 -12.33 -1.43 -17.05
#